data_AF-A0A920Q9I8-F1
#
_entry.id   AF-A0A920Q9I8-F1
#
_cell.length_a   1.000
_cell.length_b   1.000
_cell.length_c   1.000
_cell.angle_alpha   90.00
_cell.angle_beta   90.00
_cell.angle_gamma   90.00
#
_symmetry.space_group_name_H-M   'P 1'
#
loop_
_entity.id
_entity.type
_entity.pdbx_description
1 polymer ?
#
loop_
_entity_poly.entity_id
_entity_poly.type
_entity_poly.pdbx_seq_one_letter_code
_entity_poly.pdbx_strand_id
1 'polypeptide(L)' 'MTLSMFPKGSGKGRTKSKQSIWENWSEYESAANNFERESAKLAEVAESGDMEALAKQVRATGKTCSGCHRNFRKRD' A
#
# COMPACT_ATOMS: atom_id res chain seq x y z
N MET A 1 -6.94 5.97 -5.51
CA MET A 1 -7.63 4.91 -6.31
C MET A 1 -7.77 3.59 -5.55
N THR A 2 -6.90 3.30 -4.58
CA THR A 2 -6.83 1.98 -3.92
C THR A 2 -8.10 1.64 -3.11
N LEU A 3 -8.76 2.64 -2.52
CA LEU A 3 -9.89 2.43 -1.59
C LEU A 3 -11.17 1.92 -2.28
N SER A 4 -11.45 2.37 -3.51
CA SER A 4 -12.69 2.01 -4.22
C SER A 4 -12.74 0.53 -4.60
N MET A 5 -11.59 -0.16 -4.59
CA MET A 5 -11.49 -1.60 -4.89
C MET A 5 -11.89 -2.50 -3.72
N PHE A 6 -12.18 -1.94 -2.54
CA PHE A 6 -12.49 -2.70 -1.31
C PHE A 6 -13.90 -2.40 -0.75
N PRO A 7 -14.98 -2.52 -1.56
CA PRO A 7 -16.34 -2.29 -1.06
C PRO A 7 -16.70 -3.28 0.05
N LYS A 8 -17.63 -2.90 0.93
CA LYS A 8 -18.07 -3.74 2.05
C LYS A 8 -18.51 -5.11 1.54
N GLY A 9 -17.97 -6.17 2.14
CA GLY A 9 -18.26 -7.56 1.77
C GLY A 9 -17.35 -8.17 0.70
N SER A 10 -16.47 -7.38 0.05
CA SER A 10 -15.48 -7.90 -0.92
C SER A 10 -14.34 -8.74 -0.32
N GLY A 11 -14.32 -8.89 1.02
CA GLY A 11 -13.39 -9.78 1.73
C GLY A 11 -13.74 -11.26 1.71
N LYS A 12 -14.86 -11.61 1.07
CA LYS A 12 -15.34 -12.99 0.97
C LYS A 12 -14.90 -13.63 -0.36
N GLY A 13 -14.77 -14.95 -0.36
CA GLY A 13 -14.41 -15.72 -1.56
C GLY A 13 -12.90 -15.81 -1.82
N ARG A 14 -12.52 -15.94 -3.09
CA ARG A 14 -11.12 -16.09 -3.51
C ARG A 14 -10.35 -14.77 -3.40
N THR A 15 -9.98 -14.42 -2.17
CA THR A 15 -9.21 -13.20 -1.88
C THR A 15 -8.24 -13.40 -0.72
N LYS A 16 -7.10 -12.70 -0.81
CA LYS A 16 -6.13 -12.56 0.28
C LYS A 16 -6.41 -11.35 1.18
N SER A 17 -7.48 -10.60 0.93
CA SER A 17 -7.93 -9.54 1.83
C SER A 17 -8.33 -10.13 3.19
N LYS A 18 -7.75 -9.61 4.27
CA LYS A 18 -8.19 -9.93 5.63
C LYS A 18 -9.46 -9.13 5.96
N GLN A 19 -10.31 -9.68 6.82
CA GLN A 19 -11.50 -8.98 7.33
C GLN A 19 -11.14 -7.68 8.07
N SER A 20 -9.93 -7.64 8.65
CA SER A 20 -9.38 -6.47 9.35
C SER A 20 -9.37 -5.18 8.54
N ILE A 21 -9.42 -5.25 7.21
CA ILE A 21 -9.56 -4.07 6.33
C ILE A 21 -10.82 -3.28 6.67
N TRP A 22 -11.97 -3.96 6.81
CA TRP A 22 -13.25 -3.30 7.07
C TRP A 22 -13.47 -3.01 8.55
N GLU A 23 -12.80 -3.73 9.44
CA GLU A 23 -12.82 -3.46 10.89
C GLU A 23 -11.95 -2.24 11.24
N ASN A 24 -10.86 -2.01 10.51
CA ASN A 24 -9.89 -0.95 10.75
C ASN A 24 -9.75 -0.04 9.52
N TRP A 25 -10.89 0.42 8.98
CA TRP A 25 -10.92 1.13 7.71
C TRP A 25 -10.02 2.37 7.69
N SER A 26 -10.01 3.16 8.77
CA SER A 26 -9.14 4.35 8.88
C SER A 26 -7.65 4.01 8.78
N GLU A 27 -7.22 2.90 9.40
CA GLU A 27 -5.82 2.45 9.29
C GLU A 27 -5.49 1.93 7.89
N TYR A 28 -6.43 1.21 7.28
CA TYR A 28 -6.30 0.75 5.89
C TYR A 28 -6.20 1.93 4.93
N GLU A 29 -7.05 2.95 5.12
CA GLU A 29 -7.06 4.17 4.33
C GLU A 29 -5.75 4.95 4.49
N SER A 30 -5.26 5.12 5.71
CA SER A 30 -3.96 5.74 5.98
C SER A 30 -2.82 4.98 5.29
N ALA A 31 -2.82 3.64 5.35
CA ALA A 31 -1.81 2.82 4.69
C ALA A 31 -1.87 2.95 3.16
N ALA A 32 -3.07 2.98 2.57
CA ALA A 32 -3.27 3.17 1.14
C ALA A 32 -2.81 4.57 0.68
N ASN A 33 -3.19 5.62 1.41
CA ASN A 33 -2.80 7.00 1.10
C ASN A 33 -1.28 7.20 1.25
N ASN A 34 -0.65 6.52 2.22
CA ASN A 34 0.81 6.51 2.35
C ASN A 34 1.48 5.85 1.13
N PHE A 35 0.95 4.71 0.65
CA PHE A 35 1.44 4.08 -0.57
C PHE A 35 1.29 5.00 -1.80
N GLU A 36 0.13 5.64 -1.98
CA GLU A 36 -0.11 6.55 -3.12
C GLU A 36 0.90 7.72 -3.09
N ARG A 37 1.14 8.33 -1.93
CA ARG A 37 2.14 9.40 -1.78
C ARG A 37 3.57 8.94 -2.07
N GLU A 38 4.02 7.83 -1.47
CA GLU A 38 5.40 7.39 -1.64
C GLU A 38 5.67 6.86 -3.05
N SER A 39 4.65 6.32 -3.73
CA SER A 39 4.73 5.91 -5.13
C SER A 39 4.81 7.11 -6.08
N ALA A 40 4.08 8.19 -5.81
CA ALA A 40 4.18 9.43 -6.59
C ALA A 40 5.61 10.02 -6.49
N LYS A 41 6.15 10.14 -5.28
CA LYS A 41 7.55 10.55 -5.06
C LYS A 41 8.55 9.61 -5.75
N LEU A 42 8.29 8.30 -5.76
CA LEU A 42 9.15 7.35 -6.45
C LEU A 42 9.20 7.62 -7.95
N ALA A 43 8.06 7.93 -8.57
CA ALA A 43 8.01 8.31 -9.98
C ALA A 43 8.83 9.58 -10.26
N GLU A 44 8.64 10.63 -9.44
CA GLU A 44 9.41 11.88 -9.56
C GLU A 44 10.93 11.65 -9.42
N VAL A 45 11.34 10.87 -8.41
CA VAL A 45 12.77 10.58 -8.18
C VAL A 45 13.36 9.72 -9.31
N ALA A 46 12.57 8.80 -9.89
CA ALA A 46 13.01 7.97 -11.00
C ALA A 46 13.37 8.79 -12.25
N GLU A 47 12.75 9.95 -12.46
CA GLU A 47 13.04 10.86 -13.57
C GLU A 47 14.33 11.66 -13.37
N SER A 48 14.84 11.77 -12.13
CA SER A 48 15.99 12.62 -11.82
C SER A 48 17.35 12.02 -12.22
N GLY A 49 17.42 10.71 -12.45
CA GLY A 49 18.69 9.99 -12.69
C GLY A 49 19.58 9.80 -11.45
N ASP A 50 19.18 10.29 -10.27
CA ASP A 50 19.89 10.08 -9.01
C ASP A 50 19.61 8.68 -8.45
N MET A 51 20.57 7.78 -8.64
CA MET A 51 20.47 6.39 -8.20
C MET A 51 20.48 6.22 -6.67
N GLU A 52 21.10 7.14 -5.92
CA GLU A 52 21.09 7.07 -4.46
C GLU A 52 19.72 7.50 -3.92
N ALA A 53 19.17 8.61 -4.43
CA ALA A 53 17.83 9.04 -4.10
C ALA A 53 16.79 7.98 -4.49
N LEU A 54 16.94 7.38 -5.68
CA LEU A 54 16.07 6.30 -6.14
C LEU A 54 16.11 5.11 -5.18
N ALA A 55 17.30 4.65 -4.79
CA ALA A 55 17.44 3.54 -3.85
C ALA A 55 16.78 3.83 -2.48
N LYS A 56 16.89 5.07 -1.99
CA LYS A 56 16.20 5.50 -0.75
C LYS A 56 14.68 5.48 -0.93
N GLN A 57 14.16 6.00 -2.04
CA GLN A 57 12.72 6.11 -2.28
C GLN A 57 12.08 4.74 -2.57
N VAL A 58 12.80 3.82 -3.23
CA VAL A 58 12.36 2.42 -3.38
C VAL A 58 12.20 1.75 -2.02
N ARG A 59 13.14 1.95 -1.09
CA ARG A 59 13.03 1.41 0.28
C ARG A 59 11.86 2.03 1.04
N ALA A 60 11.63 3.34 0.90
CA ALA A 60 10.50 4.02 1.51
C ALA A 60 9.16 3.45 1.01
N THR A 61 9.03 3.29 -0.31
CA THR A 61 7.85 2.67 -0.93
C THR A 61 7.69 1.21 -0.51
N GLY A 62 8.76 0.42 -0.48
CA GLY A 62 8.71 -0.98 -0.03
C GLY A 62 8.22 -1.12 1.43
N LYS A 63 8.51 -0.14 2.30
CA LYS A 63 7.97 -0.12 3.66
C LYS A 63 6.45 0.04 3.67
N THR A 64 5.85 0.82 2.77
CA THR A 64 4.38 0.97 2.67
C THR A 64 3.73 -0.35 2.22
N CYS A 65 4.35 -1.07 1.26
CA CYS A 65 3.92 -2.40 0.84
C CYS A 65 3.89 -3.38 2.03
N SER A 66 5.01 -3.47 2.76
CA SER A 66 5.12 -4.38 3.90
C SER A 66 4.20 -3.99 5.07
N GLY A 67 3.99 -2.69 5.30
CA GLY A 67 3.09 -2.16 6.33
C GLY A 67 1.65 -2.59 6.08
N CYS A 68 1.15 -2.39 4.86
CA CYS A 68 -0.20 -2.81 4.49
C CYS A 68 -0.34 -4.34 4.52
N HIS A 69 0.60 -5.08 3.91
CA HIS A 69 0.48 -6.54 3.83
C HIS A 69 0.50 -7.25 5.19
N ARG A 70 1.28 -6.75 6.17
CA ARG A 70 1.30 -7.34 7.52
C ARG A 70 -0.09 -7.32 8.16
N ASN A 71 -0.78 -6.19 8.06
CA ASN A 71 -2.04 -5.95 8.76
C ASN A 71 -3.26 -6.45 7.97
N PHE A 72 -3.21 -6.38 6.64
CA PHE A 72 -4.40 -6.47 5.80
C PHE A 72 -4.38 -7.58 4.73
N ARG A 73 -3.23 -8.25 4.50
CA ARG A 73 -3.11 -9.36 3.55
C ARG A 73 -2.86 -10.70 4.26
N LYS A 74 -3.60 -11.73 3.85
CA LYS A 74 -3.34 -13.14 4.19
C LYS A 74 -1.98 -13.58 3.63
N ARG A 75 -1.33 -14.54 4.30
CA ARG A 75 0.05 -14.97 3.98
C ARG A 75 0.10 -16.30 3.24
N ASP A 76 -0.86 -17.16 3.54
CA ASP A 76 -1.25 -18.35 2.78
C ASP A 76 -1.93 -17.94 1.48
#